data_AF-A0A1J5KHR1-F1
#
_entry.id   AF-A0A1J5KHR1-F1
#
_cell.length_a   1.000
_cell.length_b   1.000
_cell.length_c   1.000
_cell.angle_alpha   90.00
_cell.angle_beta   90.00
_cell.angle_gamma   90.00
#
_symmetry.space_group_name_H-M   'P 1'
#
loop_
_entity.id
_entity.type
_entity.pdbx_description
1 polymer ?
#
loop_
_entity_poly.entity_id
_entity_poly.type
_entity_poly.pdbx_seq_one_letter_code
_entity_poly.pdbx_strand_id
1 'polypeptide(L)'
;MEAFGNIRKMKTELIDGKVIYHLPMNDQLVSMNELLEKKIRLEFKGQINCIHTGEQIKKSYGQGYSYKSFISLAQCDTCIIKPELCHFSKGTCREPEWGEKNCFIPHYVYLAVSSHVKVGITRHTQIPTRWIDQGASYAIPILKVDDRKTSGEIEIEIAKSFSDKTNWRKMLMNEVADEDLEAMREQVYDEFADIFDDFDAEDLDDPITTIEYPVLEYPTKVKSVGFDKSPVIEGTLMGIKGQYLIFDTCVVNMRKHAGYHLNLSY
;
A
#
# COMPACT_ATOMS: atom_id res chain seq x y z
N MET A 1 -2.03 28.39 4.37
CA MET A 1 -2.27 27.69 5.66
C MET A 1 -1.09 26.74 5.88
N GLU A 2 -0.70 26.47 7.13
CA GLU A 2 0.49 25.65 7.42
C GLU A 2 0.14 24.47 8.31
N ALA A 3 0.70 23.30 7.99
CA ALA A 3 0.60 22.09 8.78
C ALA A 3 2.01 21.56 9.07
N PHE A 4 2.25 21.07 10.29
CA PHE A 4 3.58 20.62 10.69
C PHE A 4 3.51 19.41 11.62
N GLY A 5 4.45 18.48 11.46
CA GLY A 5 4.53 17.31 12.31
C GLY A 5 5.18 16.10 11.66
N ASN A 6 5.30 15.01 12.42
CA ASN A 6 5.73 13.73 11.88
C ASN A 6 4.63 13.16 11.00
N ILE A 7 4.95 12.87 9.73
CA ILE A 7 3.99 12.30 8.81
C ILE A 7 3.77 10.81 9.06
N ARG A 8 2.57 10.32 8.73
CA ARG A 8 2.27 8.87 8.65
C ARG A 8 1.86 8.50 7.22
N LYS A 9 1.67 7.19 6.98
CA LYS A 9 1.02 6.70 5.75
C LYS A 9 -0.27 7.50 5.54
N MET A 10 -0.51 7.98 4.31
CA MET A 10 -1.74 8.69 4.01
C MET A 10 -2.93 7.76 4.25
N LYS A 11 -3.95 8.28 4.94
CA LYS A 11 -5.23 7.60 5.11
C LYS A 11 -6.04 7.78 3.83
N THR A 12 -6.74 6.72 3.44
CA THR A 12 -7.49 6.69 2.19
C THR A 12 -8.88 6.15 2.41
N GLU A 13 -9.85 6.77 1.78
CA GLU A 13 -11.24 6.31 1.72
C GLU A 13 -11.66 6.26 0.24
N LEU A 14 -12.57 5.34 -0.10
CA LEU A 14 -13.14 5.24 -1.44
C LEU A 14 -14.61 5.64 -1.34
N ILE A 15 -14.99 6.75 -1.96
CA ILE A 15 -16.36 7.25 -1.99
C ILE A 15 -16.79 7.36 -3.44
N ASP A 16 -17.84 6.63 -3.82
CA ASP A 16 -18.37 6.57 -5.18
C ASP A 16 -17.28 6.31 -6.24
N GLY A 17 -16.39 5.35 -5.94
CA GLY A 17 -15.26 4.99 -6.81
C GLY A 17 -14.07 5.96 -6.77
N LYS A 18 -14.17 7.11 -6.09
CA LYS A 18 -13.11 8.12 -6.02
C LYS A 18 -12.33 8.06 -4.73
N VAL A 19 -11.00 8.16 -4.82
CA VAL A 19 -10.12 8.10 -3.65
C VAL A 19 -9.99 9.47 -2.97
N ILE A 20 -10.24 9.48 -1.66
CA ILE A 20 -10.01 10.63 -0.78
C ILE A 20 -8.77 10.36 0.07
N TYR A 21 -7.83 11.30 0.04
CA TYR A 21 -6.54 11.23 0.72
C TYR A 21 -6.45 12.24 1.86
N HIS A 22 -5.98 11.74 2.99
CA HIS A 22 -5.61 12.57 4.12
C HIS A 22 -4.18 12.27 4.56
N LEU A 23 -3.38 13.31 4.79
CA LEU A 23 -2.02 13.20 5.31
C LEU A 23 -2.03 13.49 6.82
N PRO A 24 -1.77 12.48 7.68
CA PRO A 24 -1.59 12.72 9.10
C PRO A 24 -0.25 13.42 9.35
N MET A 25 -0.26 14.52 10.10
CA MET A 25 0.90 15.28 10.55
C MET A 25 0.76 15.54 12.06
N ASN A 26 1.25 14.63 12.90
CA ASN A 26 0.92 14.58 14.34
C ASN A 26 -0.60 14.63 14.58
N ASP A 27 -1.09 15.66 15.29
CA ASP A 27 -2.51 15.84 15.65
C ASP A 27 -3.34 16.44 14.52
N GLN A 28 -2.71 16.81 13.40
CA GLN A 28 -3.39 17.36 12.22
C GLN A 28 -3.64 16.26 11.19
N LEU A 29 -4.79 16.35 10.52
CA LEU A 29 -5.16 15.49 9.40
C LEU A 29 -5.48 16.37 8.20
N VAL A 30 -4.52 16.49 7.28
CA VAL A 30 -4.63 17.41 6.14
C VAL A 30 -5.39 16.74 4.99
N SER A 31 -6.47 17.34 4.52
CA SER A 31 -7.20 16.94 3.32
C SER A 31 -6.34 17.22 2.09
N MET A 32 -5.72 16.19 1.51
CA MET A 32 -4.76 16.36 0.41
C MET A 32 -5.47 16.61 -0.91
N ASN A 33 -6.69 16.11 -1.09
CA ASN A 33 -7.50 16.36 -2.28
C ASN A 33 -7.81 17.86 -2.45
N GLU A 34 -7.99 18.61 -1.35
CA GLU A 34 -8.21 20.06 -1.39
C GLU A 34 -6.97 20.86 -1.80
N LEU A 35 -5.80 20.21 -1.89
CA LEU A 35 -4.53 20.84 -2.26
C LEU A 35 -4.17 20.63 -3.74
N LEU A 36 -5.00 19.91 -4.50
CA LEU A 36 -4.82 19.77 -5.96
C LEU A 36 -4.84 21.16 -6.63
N GLU A 37 -4.04 21.31 -7.69
CA GLU A 37 -3.77 22.57 -8.43
C GLU A 37 -3.07 23.67 -7.61
N LYS A 38 -2.87 23.48 -6.31
CA LYS A 38 -2.17 24.46 -5.48
C LYS A 38 -0.68 24.20 -5.51
N LYS A 39 0.08 25.30 -5.44
CA LYS A 39 1.52 25.23 -5.17
C LYS A 39 1.72 24.90 -3.69
N ILE A 40 2.24 23.71 -3.41
CA ILE A 40 2.53 23.27 -2.04
C ILE A 40 4.04 23.12 -1.85
N ARG A 41 4.50 23.31 -0.62
CA ARG A 41 5.90 23.13 -0.24
C ARG A 41 5.99 22.22 0.98
N LEU A 42 6.72 21.13 0.84
CA LEU A 42 7.06 20.17 1.89
C LEU A 42 8.53 20.34 2.27
N GLU A 43 8.79 20.71 3.51
CA GLU A 43 10.14 20.89 4.04
C GLU A 43 10.42 19.95 5.21
N PHE A 44 11.42 19.09 5.03
CA PHE A 44 11.95 18.23 6.06
C PHE A 44 12.81 19.01 7.05
N LYS A 45 12.43 18.96 8.33
CA LYS A 45 13.07 19.71 9.41
C LYS A 45 14.26 18.99 10.06
N GLY A 46 14.79 17.94 9.40
CA GLY A 46 15.95 17.18 9.90
C GLY A 46 15.64 16.25 11.07
N GLN A 47 14.37 16.12 11.46
CA GLN A 47 13.92 15.27 12.57
C GLN A 47 13.09 14.09 12.06
N ILE A 48 13.47 12.88 12.43
CA ILE A 48 12.70 11.66 12.18
C ILE A 48 12.35 11.04 13.52
N ASN A 49 11.11 10.60 13.70
CA ASN A 49 10.66 9.89 14.89
C ASN A 49 10.18 8.50 14.49
N CYS A 50 10.54 7.50 15.30
CA CYS A 50 10.06 6.14 15.12
C CYS A 50 8.53 6.11 15.14
N ILE A 51 7.91 5.55 14.11
CA ILE A 51 6.45 5.49 14.03
C ILE A 51 5.81 4.61 15.11
N HIS A 52 6.58 3.72 15.74
CA HIS A 52 6.09 2.90 16.85
C HIS A 52 6.30 3.57 18.21
N THR A 53 7.53 4.02 18.52
CA THR A 53 7.90 4.50 19.87
C THR A 53 7.83 6.02 20.03
N GLY A 54 7.80 6.78 18.94
CA GLY A 54 7.90 8.24 18.97
C GLY A 54 9.31 8.79 19.23
N GLU A 55 10.28 7.93 19.57
CA GLU A 55 11.66 8.34 19.82
C GLU A 55 12.34 8.92 18.57
N GLN A 56 13.16 9.94 18.75
CA GLN A 56 13.92 10.55 17.67
C GLN A 56 15.03 9.60 17.17
N ILE A 57 15.14 9.45 15.86
CA ILE A 57 16.10 8.55 15.19
C ILE A 57 16.84 9.28 14.06
N LYS A 58 18.07 8.84 13.76
CA LYS A 58 18.88 9.41 12.68
C LYS A 58 18.50 8.86 11.28
N LYS A 59 17.89 7.68 11.24
CA LYS A 59 17.52 6.97 10.02
C LYS A 59 16.34 6.06 10.31
N SER A 60 15.39 6.00 9.37
CA SER A 60 14.26 5.08 9.44
C SER A 60 14.54 3.76 8.71
N TYR A 61 13.87 2.71 9.18
CA TYR A 61 13.86 1.36 8.63
C TYR A 61 12.41 0.93 8.39
N GLY A 62 12.16 0.04 7.43
CA GLY A 62 10.82 -0.53 7.22
C GLY A 62 9.69 0.49 7.08
N GLN A 63 9.95 1.65 6.46
CA GLN A 63 8.97 2.75 6.32
C GLN A 63 8.62 3.46 7.64
N GLY A 64 9.63 3.80 8.46
CA GLY A 64 9.46 4.75 9.58
C GLY A 64 9.84 4.24 10.96
N TYR A 65 10.32 3.00 11.09
CA TYR A 65 10.71 2.43 12.37
C TYR A 65 12.16 2.76 12.73
N SER A 66 12.47 2.76 14.04
CA SER A 66 13.84 2.65 14.52
C SER A 66 14.42 1.27 14.18
N TYR A 67 15.74 1.13 14.19
CA TYR A 67 16.38 -0.18 13.97
C TYR A 67 15.90 -1.21 15.00
N LYS A 68 15.83 -0.82 16.28
CA LYS A 68 15.35 -1.67 17.38
C LYS A 68 13.94 -2.19 17.11
N SER A 69 12.99 -1.31 16.79
CA SER A 69 11.62 -1.69 16.47
C SER A 69 11.52 -2.54 15.20
N PHE A 70 12.35 -2.26 14.20
CA PHE A 70 12.36 -3.03 12.95
C PHE A 70 12.77 -4.49 13.14
N ILE A 71 13.77 -4.76 14.00
CA ILE A 71 14.22 -6.13 14.28
C ILE A 71 13.38 -6.84 15.35
N SER A 72 12.64 -6.09 16.20
CA SER A 72 11.90 -6.67 17.33
C SER A 72 10.43 -6.90 17.05
N LEU A 73 9.76 -6.06 16.24
CA LEU A 73 8.30 -6.15 16.06
C LEU A 73 7.92 -7.20 15.02
N ALA A 74 6.83 -7.93 15.27
CA ALA A 74 6.26 -8.92 14.36
C ALA A 74 5.74 -8.28 13.07
N GLN A 75 5.16 -7.08 13.15
CA GLN A 75 4.68 -6.32 11.98
C GLN A 75 5.81 -5.86 11.01
N CYS A 76 7.07 -5.97 11.44
CA CYS A 76 8.26 -5.67 10.63
C CYS A 76 8.97 -6.95 10.13
N ASP A 77 8.43 -8.13 10.44
CA ASP A 77 9.09 -9.39 10.14
C ASP A 77 8.97 -9.77 8.66
N THR A 78 9.85 -10.68 8.22
CA THR A 78 9.90 -11.15 6.84
C THR A 78 8.58 -11.77 6.41
N CYS A 79 7.90 -12.49 7.31
CA CYS A 79 6.61 -13.12 7.01
C CYS A 79 5.46 -12.11 6.79
N ILE A 80 5.67 -10.83 7.07
CA ILE A 80 4.69 -9.79 6.71
C ILE A 80 4.79 -9.44 5.22
N ILE A 81 5.99 -9.50 4.66
CA ILE A 81 6.24 -9.30 3.23
C ILE A 81 5.97 -10.58 2.44
N LYS A 82 6.31 -11.72 3.04
CA LYS A 82 6.25 -13.07 2.48
C LYS A 82 5.37 -13.97 3.36
N PRO A 83 4.04 -13.90 3.23
CA PRO A 83 3.11 -14.56 4.14
C PRO A 83 3.31 -16.08 4.25
N GLU A 84 3.75 -16.73 3.17
CA GLU A 84 4.11 -18.15 3.10
C GLU A 84 5.24 -18.54 4.08
N LEU A 85 6.12 -17.58 4.43
CA LEU A 85 7.22 -17.79 5.38
C LEU A 85 6.81 -17.59 6.84
N CYS A 86 5.51 -17.56 7.14
CA CYS A 86 5.02 -17.50 8.51
C CYS A 86 5.63 -18.62 9.35
N HIS A 87 6.30 -18.23 10.44
CA HIS A 87 7.03 -19.13 11.33
C HIS A 87 6.36 -19.25 12.71
N PHE A 88 5.10 -18.82 12.83
CA PHE A 88 4.35 -18.86 14.08
C PHE A 88 4.23 -20.28 14.65
N SER A 89 3.90 -21.26 13.81
CA SER A 89 3.80 -22.68 14.23
C SER A 89 5.13 -23.27 14.72
N LYS A 90 6.26 -22.63 14.40
CA LYS A 90 7.59 -23.00 14.90
C LYS A 90 7.91 -22.39 16.27
N GLY A 91 7.00 -21.61 16.85
CA GLY A 91 7.18 -20.94 18.13
C GLY A 91 8.17 -19.77 18.10
N THR A 92 8.58 -19.30 16.91
CA THR A 92 9.61 -18.26 16.74
C THR A 92 9.05 -16.87 16.43
N CYS A 93 7.72 -16.70 16.46
CA CYS A 93 7.10 -15.39 16.26
C CYS A 93 7.61 -14.39 17.30
N ARG A 94 8.00 -13.18 16.84
CA ARG A 94 8.54 -12.14 17.73
C ARG A 94 7.52 -11.67 18.76
N GLU A 95 6.24 -11.65 18.39
CA GLU A 95 5.12 -11.24 19.24
C GLU A 95 3.93 -12.20 18.99
N PRO A 96 3.84 -13.35 19.70
CA PRO A 96 2.80 -14.35 19.44
C PRO A 96 1.37 -13.82 19.58
N GLU A 97 1.07 -13.05 20.63
CA GLU A 97 -0.27 -12.44 20.80
C GLU A 97 -0.64 -11.48 19.65
N TRP A 98 0.36 -10.82 19.06
CA TRP A 98 0.15 -10.03 17.85
C TRP A 98 -0.17 -10.96 16.67
N GLY A 99 0.58 -12.05 16.53
CA GLY A 99 0.36 -13.09 15.52
C GLY A 99 -1.07 -13.65 15.54
N GLU A 100 -1.60 -14.00 16.71
CA GLU A 100 -2.99 -14.48 16.84
C GLU A 100 -4.00 -13.47 16.30
N LYS A 101 -3.87 -12.21 16.69
CA LYS A 101 -4.80 -11.13 16.30
C LYS A 101 -4.67 -10.68 14.85
N ASN A 102 -3.59 -11.06 14.17
CA ASN A 102 -3.22 -10.49 12.88
C ASN A 102 -3.00 -11.52 11.78
N CYS A 103 -2.40 -12.65 12.08
CA CYS A 103 -2.14 -13.72 11.13
C CYS A 103 -3.26 -14.76 11.11
N PHE A 104 -3.84 -15.07 12.27
CA PHE A 104 -4.89 -16.11 12.42
C PHE A 104 -6.28 -15.49 12.46
N ILE A 105 -6.57 -14.74 11.40
CA ILE A 105 -7.88 -14.14 11.13
C ILE A 105 -8.16 -14.31 9.63
N PRO A 106 -9.42 -14.21 9.20
CA PRO A 106 -9.75 -14.33 7.79
C PRO A 106 -8.93 -13.37 6.91
N HIS A 107 -8.29 -13.93 5.89
CA HIS A 107 -7.56 -13.23 4.84
C HIS A 107 -8.24 -13.44 3.50
N TYR A 108 -8.01 -12.48 2.61
CA TYR A 108 -8.65 -12.41 1.30
C TYR A 108 -7.55 -12.39 0.25
N VAL A 109 -7.64 -13.31 -0.71
CA VAL A 109 -6.85 -13.29 -1.94
C VAL A 109 -7.65 -12.51 -2.98
N TYR A 110 -6.97 -11.65 -3.73
CA TYR A 110 -7.61 -10.78 -4.72
C TYR A 110 -6.77 -10.66 -5.99
N LEU A 111 -7.44 -10.39 -7.10
CA LEU A 111 -6.82 -9.89 -8.32
C LEU A 111 -6.94 -8.37 -8.35
N ALA A 112 -5.89 -7.69 -8.82
CA ALA A 112 -5.92 -6.25 -8.96
C ALA A 112 -5.07 -5.78 -10.14
N VAL A 113 -5.57 -4.80 -10.87
CA VAL A 113 -4.95 -4.29 -12.08
C VAL A 113 -4.39 -2.91 -11.85
N SER A 114 -3.09 -2.76 -12.08
CA SER A 114 -2.44 -1.47 -12.27
C SER A 114 -1.79 -1.47 -13.66
N SER A 115 -0.46 -1.47 -13.76
CA SER A 115 0.23 -1.63 -15.05
C SER A 115 0.26 -3.07 -15.60
N HIS A 116 -0.34 -3.99 -14.87
CA HIS A 116 -0.40 -5.44 -15.06
C HIS A 116 -1.39 -5.95 -13.99
N VAL A 117 -1.89 -7.16 -14.19
CA VAL A 117 -2.65 -7.90 -13.17
C VAL A 117 -1.66 -8.43 -12.13
N LYS A 118 -2.06 -8.34 -10.86
CA LYS A 118 -1.35 -8.95 -9.75
C LYS A 118 -2.33 -9.73 -8.90
N VAL A 119 -1.83 -10.81 -8.32
CA VAL A 119 -2.45 -11.48 -7.18
C VAL A 119 -1.93 -10.81 -5.92
N GLY A 120 -2.76 -10.67 -4.91
CA GLY A 120 -2.30 -10.18 -3.62
C GLY A 120 -3.19 -10.64 -2.49
N ILE A 121 -2.69 -10.47 -1.26
CA ILE A 121 -3.45 -10.80 -0.05
C ILE A 121 -3.69 -9.58 0.84
N THR A 122 -4.81 -9.62 1.55
CA THR A 122 -5.19 -8.59 2.51
C THR A 122 -6.12 -9.15 3.59
N ARG A 123 -6.51 -8.31 4.53
CA ARG A 123 -7.59 -8.59 5.49
C ARG A 123 -8.79 -7.75 5.12
N HIS A 124 -9.98 -8.18 5.54
CA HIS A 124 -11.22 -7.46 5.30
C HIS A 124 -11.13 -5.96 5.64
N THR A 125 -10.58 -5.63 6.82
CA THR A 125 -10.44 -4.24 7.31
C THR A 125 -9.48 -3.38 6.49
N GLN A 126 -8.76 -3.95 5.53
CA GLN A 126 -7.87 -3.25 4.62
C GLN A 126 -8.39 -3.21 3.19
N ILE A 127 -9.57 -3.75 2.91
CA ILE A 127 -10.26 -3.56 1.63
C ILE A 127 -11.08 -2.26 1.72
N PRO A 128 -10.98 -1.32 0.76
CA PRO A 128 -10.11 -1.30 -0.44
C PRO A 128 -8.75 -0.59 -0.21
N THR A 129 -8.44 -0.15 1.01
CA THR A 129 -7.20 0.60 1.35
C THR A 129 -5.92 -0.04 0.78
N ARG A 130 -5.81 -1.37 0.80
CA ARG A 130 -4.67 -2.12 0.29
C ARG A 130 -4.52 -1.99 -1.22
N TRP A 131 -5.62 -2.03 -1.96
CA TRP A 131 -5.66 -1.86 -3.41
C TRP A 131 -5.25 -0.44 -3.79
N ILE A 132 -5.79 0.54 -3.06
CA ILE A 132 -5.46 1.95 -3.20
C ILE A 132 -3.96 2.16 -2.99
N ASP A 133 -3.39 1.67 -1.87
CA ASP A 133 -1.96 1.77 -1.53
C ASP A 133 -1.04 1.24 -2.64
N GLN A 134 -1.49 0.23 -3.38
CA GLN A 134 -0.73 -0.40 -4.46
C GLN A 134 -0.99 0.23 -5.84
N GLY A 135 -1.83 1.26 -5.93
CA GLY A 135 -2.10 1.96 -7.20
C GLY A 135 -3.01 1.20 -8.17
N ALA A 136 -3.84 0.27 -7.68
CA ALA A 136 -4.76 -0.50 -8.51
C ALA A 136 -5.89 0.38 -9.05
N SER A 137 -6.22 0.26 -10.33
CA SER A 137 -7.37 0.91 -10.98
C SER A 137 -8.62 0.02 -10.92
N TYR A 138 -8.43 -1.30 -10.90
CA TYR A 138 -9.49 -2.29 -10.70
C TYR A 138 -9.02 -3.35 -9.71
N ALA A 139 -9.93 -3.90 -8.92
CA ALA A 139 -9.66 -5.02 -8.04
C ALA A 139 -10.91 -5.85 -7.77
N ILE A 140 -10.73 -7.15 -7.58
CA ILE A 140 -11.79 -8.10 -7.22
C ILE A 140 -11.23 -9.10 -6.19
N PRO A 141 -11.87 -9.26 -5.02
CA PRO A 141 -11.53 -10.37 -4.13
C PRO A 141 -12.06 -11.67 -4.75
N ILE A 142 -11.29 -12.75 -4.63
CA ILE A 142 -11.60 -14.03 -5.26
C ILE A 142 -11.71 -15.17 -4.26
N LEU A 143 -10.99 -15.10 -3.14
CA LEU A 143 -11.01 -16.15 -2.13
C LEU A 143 -10.95 -15.55 -0.74
N LYS A 144 -11.58 -16.23 0.21
CA LYS A 144 -11.41 -16.02 1.64
C LYS A 144 -10.88 -17.30 2.28
N VAL A 145 -9.87 -17.15 3.13
CA VAL A 145 -9.23 -18.25 3.88
C VAL A 145 -9.02 -17.86 5.33
N ASP A 146 -8.85 -18.84 6.19
CA ASP A 146 -8.84 -18.64 7.65
C ASP A 146 -7.59 -17.93 8.19
N ASP A 147 -6.48 -17.97 7.47
CA ASP A 147 -5.23 -17.39 7.95
C ASP A 147 -4.30 -16.82 6.86
N ARG A 148 -3.35 -16.03 7.35
CA ARG A 148 -2.37 -15.31 6.54
C ARG A 148 -1.40 -16.22 5.78
N LYS A 149 -1.00 -17.34 6.38
CA LYS A 149 -0.02 -18.25 5.78
C LYS A 149 -0.66 -18.96 4.60
N THR A 150 -1.86 -19.50 4.80
CA THR A 150 -2.67 -20.17 3.76
C THR A 150 -2.90 -19.24 2.57
N SER A 151 -3.33 -17.99 2.82
CA SER A 151 -3.49 -17.00 1.73
C SER A 151 -2.17 -16.72 0.99
N GLY A 152 -1.03 -16.73 1.66
CA GLY A 152 0.29 -16.57 1.02
C GLY A 152 0.73 -17.77 0.18
N GLU A 153 0.43 -18.98 0.63
CA GLU A 153 0.71 -20.21 -0.12
C GLU A 153 -0.12 -20.22 -1.42
N ILE A 154 -1.42 -19.90 -1.32
CA ILE A 154 -2.31 -19.74 -2.49
C ILE A 154 -1.84 -18.59 -3.40
N GLU A 155 -1.51 -17.42 -2.86
CA GLU A 155 -1.01 -16.27 -3.64
C GLU A 155 0.18 -16.67 -4.52
N ILE A 156 1.13 -17.41 -3.95
CA ILE A 156 2.33 -17.84 -4.68
C ILE A 156 2.01 -18.79 -5.81
N GLU A 157 1.14 -19.76 -5.57
CA GLU A 157 0.76 -20.73 -6.60
C GLU A 157 0.04 -20.03 -7.75
N ILE A 158 -0.96 -19.20 -7.45
CA ILE A 158 -1.68 -18.42 -8.46
C ILE A 158 -0.72 -17.49 -9.21
N ALA A 159 0.16 -16.76 -8.50
CA ALA A 159 1.07 -15.80 -9.11
C ALA A 159 2.05 -16.40 -10.14
N LYS A 160 2.29 -17.73 -10.13
CA LYS A 160 3.10 -18.40 -11.16
C LYS A 160 2.47 -18.32 -12.56
N SER A 161 1.14 -18.23 -12.65
CA SER A 161 0.42 -18.12 -13.92
C SER A 161 0.29 -16.67 -14.43
N PHE A 162 0.73 -15.67 -13.65
CA PHE A 162 0.71 -14.26 -14.03
C PHE A 162 2.11 -13.74 -14.38
N SER A 163 2.18 -12.81 -15.36
CA SER A 163 3.46 -12.22 -15.79
C SER A 163 4.13 -11.40 -14.68
N ASP A 164 5.42 -11.64 -14.45
CA ASP A 164 6.16 -11.01 -13.34
C ASP A 164 6.55 -9.54 -13.61
N LYS A 165 6.53 -8.78 -12.50
CA LYS A 165 7.05 -7.43 -12.20
C LYS A 165 6.11 -6.24 -12.40
N THR A 166 5.62 -5.79 -11.25
CA THR A 166 5.07 -4.45 -11.04
C THR A 166 6.05 -3.35 -11.41
N ASN A 167 5.71 -2.58 -12.44
CA ASN A 167 6.39 -1.35 -12.76
C ASN A 167 5.62 -0.16 -12.16
N TRP A 168 5.99 0.21 -10.94
CA TRP A 168 5.37 1.35 -10.24
C TRP A 168 5.45 2.66 -11.03
N ARG A 169 6.42 2.82 -11.95
CA ARG A 169 6.49 4.01 -12.80
C ARG A 169 5.34 4.01 -13.80
N LYS A 170 5.10 2.89 -14.48
CA LYS A 170 3.96 2.73 -15.41
C LYS A 170 2.63 3.00 -14.71
N MET A 171 2.46 2.47 -13.49
CA MET A 171 1.28 2.75 -12.65
C MET A 171 1.07 4.25 -12.41
N LEU A 172 2.14 5.02 -12.14
CA LEU A 172 2.07 6.48 -11.95
C LEU A 172 1.88 7.26 -13.25
N MET A 173 2.30 6.72 -14.39
CA MET A 173 2.04 7.30 -15.72
C MET A 173 0.63 6.95 -16.24
N ASN A 174 -0.16 6.22 -15.44
CA ASN A 174 -1.47 5.70 -15.80
C ASN A 174 -1.49 4.77 -17.01
N GLU A 175 -0.40 4.05 -17.25
CA GLU A 175 -0.41 2.88 -18.13
C GLU A 175 -1.10 1.75 -17.38
N VAL A 176 -2.42 1.61 -17.58
CA VAL A 176 -3.24 0.56 -17.00
C VAL A 176 -3.32 -0.61 -17.99
N ALA A 177 -3.19 -1.84 -17.52
CA ALA A 177 -3.36 -3.01 -18.37
C ALA A 177 -4.83 -3.18 -18.78
N ASP A 178 -5.05 -3.53 -20.03
CA ASP A 178 -6.37 -3.84 -20.60
C ASP A 178 -6.59 -5.35 -20.49
N GLU A 179 -7.11 -5.78 -19.35
CA GLU A 179 -7.26 -7.19 -18.99
C GLU A 179 -8.67 -7.40 -18.42
N ASP A 180 -9.31 -8.51 -18.80
CA ASP A 180 -10.63 -8.87 -18.31
C ASP A 180 -10.52 -9.59 -16.97
N LEU A 181 -10.72 -8.85 -15.86
CA LEU A 181 -10.63 -9.41 -14.51
C LEU A 181 -11.65 -10.53 -14.27
N GLU A 182 -12.84 -10.48 -14.86
CA GLU A 182 -13.86 -11.51 -14.65
C GLU A 182 -13.40 -12.80 -15.31
N ALA A 183 -12.98 -12.75 -16.57
CA ALA A 183 -12.44 -13.90 -17.27
C ALA A 183 -11.21 -14.49 -16.56
N MET A 184 -10.33 -13.64 -16.02
CA MET A 184 -9.18 -14.10 -15.24
C MET A 184 -9.57 -14.74 -13.91
N ARG A 185 -10.61 -14.24 -13.23
CA ARG A 185 -11.13 -14.86 -12.01
C ARG A 185 -11.65 -16.26 -12.32
N GLU A 186 -12.47 -16.41 -13.36
CA GLU A 186 -12.99 -17.72 -13.77
C GLU A 186 -11.85 -18.68 -14.15
N GLN A 187 -10.83 -18.21 -14.88
CA GLN A 187 -9.64 -19.01 -15.17
C GLN A 187 -8.94 -19.46 -13.87
N VAL A 188 -8.83 -18.59 -12.86
CA VAL A 188 -8.20 -18.94 -11.59
C VAL A 188 -9.02 -20.00 -10.83
N TYR A 189 -10.35 -19.92 -10.84
CA TYR A 189 -11.19 -20.98 -10.27
C TYR A 189 -11.00 -22.31 -10.99
N ASP A 190 -11.00 -22.31 -12.32
CA ASP A 190 -10.83 -23.52 -13.12
C ASP A 190 -9.43 -24.16 -12.95
N GLU A 191 -8.37 -23.34 -12.94
CA GLU A 191 -6.98 -23.81 -12.93
C GLU A 191 -6.51 -24.29 -11.53
N PHE A 192 -7.08 -23.71 -10.46
CA PHE A 192 -6.60 -23.92 -9.09
C PHE A 192 -7.65 -24.53 -8.15
N ALA A 193 -8.77 -25.06 -8.66
CA ALA A 193 -9.83 -25.70 -7.88
C ALA A 193 -9.30 -26.71 -6.84
N ASP A 194 -8.41 -27.62 -7.26
CA ASP A 194 -7.82 -28.63 -6.36
C ASP A 194 -7.08 -27.99 -5.16
N ILE A 195 -6.38 -26.87 -5.39
CA ILE A 195 -5.68 -26.14 -4.33
C ILE A 195 -6.67 -25.49 -3.38
N PHE A 196 -7.78 -24.96 -3.89
CA PHE A 196 -8.79 -24.29 -3.07
C PHE A 196 -9.50 -25.30 -2.15
N ASP A 197 -9.81 -26.48 -2.68
CA ASP A 197 -10.34 -27.60 -1.90
C ASP A 197 -9.35 -28.07 -0.81
N ASP A 198 -8.05 -28.22 -1.15
CA ASP A 198 -7.01 -28.63 -0.19
C ASP A 198 -6.84 -27.66 1.00
N PHE A 199 -7.16 -26.39 0.81
CA PHE A 199 -7.03 -25.34 1.81
C PHE A 199 -8.36 -24.88 2.43
N ASP A 200 -9.47 -25.56 2.13
CA ASP A 200 -10.83 -25.18 2.55
C ASP A 200 -11.14 -23.70 2.23
N ALA A 201 -10.70 -23.22 1.06
CA ALA A 201 -10.88 -21.83 0.65
C ALA A 201 -12.33 -21.54 0.22
N GLU A 202 -12.87 -20.40 0.65
CA GLU A 202 -14.20 -19.94 0.28
C GLU A 202 -14.13 -19.04 -0.96
N ASP A 203 -14.77 -19.47 -2.06
CA ASP A 203 -14.93 -18.68 -3.28
C ASP A 203 -15.79 -17.43 -3.05
N LEU A 204 -15.45 -16.33 -3.73
CA LEU A 204 -16.11 -15.05 -3.62
C LEU A 204 -16.63 -14.56 -4.97
N ASP A 205 -17.89 -14.13 -5.01
CA ASP A 205 -18.51 -13.54 -6.21
C ASP A 205 -18.75 -12.02 -6.07
N ASP A 206 -17.82 -11.34 -5.40
CA ASP A 206 -17.87 -9.89 -5.25
C ASP A 206 -17.71 -9.17 -6.61
N PRO A 207 -18.36 -8.01 -6.81
CA PRO A 207 -18.20 -7.23 -8.03
C PRO A 207 -16.82 -6.57 -8.12
N ILE A 208 -16.39 -6.27 -9.35
CA ILE A 208 -15.18 -5.48 -9.59
C ILE A 208 -15.32 -4.10 -8.95
N THR A 209 -14.32 -3.75 -8.14
CA THR A 209 -14.16 -2.40 -7.59
C THR A 209 -13.31 -1.56 -8.54
N THR A 210 -13.89 -0.51 -9.10
CA THR A 210 -13.18 0.54 -9.85
C THR A 210 -12.65 1.62 -8.91
N ILE A 211 -11.41 2.05 -9.12
CA ILE A 211 -10.70 3.02 -8.28
C ILE A 211 -10.21 4.18 -9.14
N GLU A 212 -10.87 5.32 -8.99
CA GLU A 212 -10.53 6.59 -9.61
C GLU A 212 -9.65 7.43 -8.67
N TYR A 213 -8.45 7.76 -9.13
CA TYR A 213 -7.51 8.56 -8.38
C TYR A 213 -7.67 10.06 -8.69
N PRO A 214 -7.49 10.94 -7.70
CA PRO A 214 -7.49 12.38 -7.91
C PRO A 214 -6.20 12.83 -8.59
N VAL A 215 -6.12 12.66 -9.91
CA VAL A 215 -5.00 13.08 -10.74
C VAL A 215 -5.51 13.89 -11.91
N LEU A 216 -5.03 15.12 -12.00
CA LEU A 216 -5.40 16.08 -13.04
C LEU A 216 -4.55 15.88 -14.28
N GLU A 217 -3.24 15.64 -14.07
CA GLU A 217 -2.30 15.35 -15.14
C GLU A 217 -1.33 14.25 -14.69
N TYR A 218 -1.26 13.18 -15.48
CA TYR A 218 -0.31 12.10 -15.24
C TYR A 218 1.06 12.46 -15.83
N PRO A 219 2.17 12.18 -15.11
CA PRO A 219 3.49 12.45 -15.61
C PRO A 219 3.81 11.59 -16.83
N THR A 220 4.39 12.17 -17.88
CA THR A 220 4.95 11.41 -19.02
C THR A 220 6.29 10.75 -18.68
N LYS A 221 6.99 11.26 -17.66
CA LYS A 221 8.24 10.69 -17.14
C LYS A 221 8.29 10.81 -15.63
N VAL A 222 8.56 9.68 -14.96
CA VAL A 222 8.59 9.62 -13.51
C VAL A 222 9.96 9.98 -12.95
N LYS A 223 10.10 11.21 -12.43
CA LYS A 223 11.25 11.66 -11.63
C LYS A 223 10.92 11.56 -10.14
N SER A 224 11.33 10.48 -9.49
CA SER A 224 11.11 10.32 -8.04
C SER A 224 12.18 11.04 -7.23
N VAL A 225 11.74 11.84 -6.26
CA VAL A 225 12.57 12.54 -5.28
C VAL A 225 12.24 12.06 -3.87
N GLY A 226 13.08 12.40 -2.90
CA GLY A 226 12.85 12.08 -1.49
C GLY A 226 13.65 12.99 -0.57
N PHE A 227 13.16 13.15 0.66
CA PHE A 227 13.67 14.14 1.61
C PHE A 227 15.12 13.93 2.04
N ASP A 228 15.66 12.72 1.89
CA ASP A 228 17.06 12.40 2.20
C ASP A 228 18.07 13.13 1.30
N LYS A 229 17.66 13.43 0.06
CA LYS A 229 18.50 14.12 -0.95
C LYS A 229 18.03 15.54 -1.21
N SER A 230 16.74 15.80 -1.04
CA SER A 230 16.10 17.08 -1.30
C SER A 230 15.22 17.42 -0.11
N PRO A 231 15.74 18.14 0.92
CA PRO A 231 15.00 18.43 2.13
C PRO A 231 13.78 19.32 1.88
N VAL A 232 13.75 20.03 0.74
CA VAL A 232 12.59 20.78 0.27
C VAL A 232 12.10 20.15 -1.03
N ILE A 233 10.80 19.86 -1.08
CA ILE A 233 10.08 19.46 -2.29
C ILE A 233 8.92 20.43 -2.45
N GLU A 234 8.86 21.12 -3.59
CA GLU A 234 7.85 22.11 -3.89
C GLU A 234 7.41 22.03 -5.35
N GLY A 235 6.19 22.47 -5.62
CA GLY A 235 5.61 22.49 -6.96
C GLY A 235 4.10 22.55 -6.89
N THR A 236 3.45 22.51 -8.04
CA THR A 236 1.99 22.38 -8.14
C THR A 236 1.60 20.92 -7.93
N LEU A 237 0.69 20.64 -7.00
CA LEU A 237 0.19 19.28 -6.78
C LEU A 237 -0.80 18.92 -7.90
N MET A 238 -0.36 18.07 -8.84
CA MET A 238 -1.14 17.65 -10.00
C MET A 238 -1.97 16.40 -9.71
N GLY A 239 -1.61 15.61 -8.71
CA GLY A 239 -2.39 14.43 -8.38
C GLY A 239 -1.84 13.58 -7.24
N ILE A 240 -2.61 12.56 -6.88
CA ILE A 240 -2.24 11.57 -5.87
C ILE A 240 -2.64 10.19 -6.39
N LYS A 241 -1.69 9.25 -6.43
CA LYS A 241 -1.94 7.84 -6.79
C LYS A 241 -1.12 6.91 -5.91
N GLY A 242 -1.77 5.92 -5.30
CA GLY A 242 -1.13 5.09 -4.28
C GLY A 242 -0.71 5.91 -3.07
N GLN A 243 0.56 5.82 -2.68
CA GLN A 243 1.16 6.64 -1.62
C GLN A 243 2.10 7.71 -2.19
N TYR A 244 1.87 8.13 -3.44
CA TYR A 244 2.68 9.12 -4.14
C TYR A 244 1.92 10.42 -4.30
N LEU A 245 2.56 11.54 -3.97
CA LEU A 245 2.16 12.85 -4.47
C LEU A 245 2.83 13.07 -5.82
N ILE A 246 2.05 13.55 -6.79
CA ILE A 246 2.47 13.86 -8.15
C ILE A 246 2.49 15.39 -8.26
N PHE A 247 3.69 15.93 -8.41
CA PHE A 247 3.90 17.34 -8.71
C PHE A 247 4.14 17.53 -10.20
N ASP A 248 3.95 18.74 -10.68
CA ASP A 248 4.33 19.21 -12.03
C ASP A 248 5.80 18.87 -12.42
N THR A 249 6.69 18.77 -11.45
CA THR A 249 8.14 18.57 -11.68
C THR A 249 8.69 17.22 -11.23
N CYS A 250 7.99 16.51 -10.33
CA CYS A 250 8.50 15.27 -9.71
C CYS A 250 7.40 14.47 -9.01
N VAL A 251 7.76 13.29 -8.50
CA VAL A 251 6.88 12.50 -7.62
C VAL A 251 7.60 12.18 -6.30
N VAL A 252 6.84 12.11 -5.21
CA VAL A 252 7.37 11.75 -3.88
C VAL A 252 6.52 10.65 -3.24
N ASN A 253 7.16 9.58 -2.78
CA ASN A 253 6.50 8.51 -2.03
C ASN A 253 6.40 8.91 -0.55
N MET A 254 5.21 9.29 -0.09
CA MET A 254 5.00 9.76 1.27
C MET A 254 5.15 8.66 2.31
N ARG A 255 4.73 7.42 1.98
CA ARG A 255 4.85 6.26 2.87
C ARG A 255 6.31 5.92 3.19
N LYS A 256 7.24 6.09 2.24
CA LYS A 256 8.68 5.91 2.48
C LYS A 256 9.19 6.84 3.60
N HIS A 257 8.58 8.01 3.72
CA HIS A 257 8.98 9.07 4.64
C HIS A 257 8.10 9.14 5.90
N ALA A 258 7.33 8.09 6.20
CA ALA A 258 6.63 8.01 7.48
C ALA A 258 7.62 8.18 8.65
N GLY A 259 7.23 8.98 9.64
CA GLY A 259 8.09 9.40 10.75
C GLY A 259 8.89 10.68 10.49
N TYR A 260 8.98 11.19 9.25
CA TYR A 260 9.70 12.43 8.96
C TYR A 260 8.89 13.63 9.47
N HIS A 261 9.53 14.54 10.19
CA HIS A 261 8.94 15.79 10.65
C HIS A 261 8.99 16.82 9.52
N LEU A 262 7.83 17.10 8.93
CA LEU A 262 7.70 18.01 7.79
C LEU A 262 6.95 19.29 8.20
N ASN A 263 7.25 20.39 7.51
CA ASN A 263 6.36 21.54 7.40
C ASN A 263 5.74 21.53 5.98
N LEU A 264 4.41 21.62 5.92
CA LEU A 264 3.61 21.74 4.71
C LEU A 264 3.00 23.15 4.65
N SER A 265 3.31 23.91 3.59
CA SER A 265 2.68 25.20 3.32
C SER A 265 2.00 25.24 1.95
N TYR A 266 0.88 25.96 1.87
CA TYR A 266 0.02 26.14 0.69
C TYR A 266 -0.89 27.37 0.80
#